data_AF-A0A3D8MT95-F1
#
_entry.id   AF-A0A3D8MT95-F1
#
_cell.length_a   1.000
_cell.length_b   1.000
_cell.length_c   1.000
_cell.angle_alpha   90.00
_cell.angle_beta   90.00
_cell.angle_gamma   90.00
#
_symmetry.space_group_name_H-M   'P 1'
#
loop_
_entity.id
_entity.type
_entity.pdbx_description
1 polymer ?
#
loop_
_entity_poly.entity_id
_entity_poly.type
_entity_poly.pdbx_seq_one_letter_code
_entity_poly.pdbx_strand_id
1 'polypeptide(L)'
;MSPLHDLERWSPEYDLRFVAETPVCGHCHHYNLFIDKTVNDALGLAAGTKLRTEAAREFFWALLNRAVLDLHIDEPAARLSLAEDLFRTWGHGRLELGRLTPQGGVALGRTLHYSTSWREKFGDQPRYSPADALAAGFAEAAMAVAFDLPPHTIEATETLCQAMGHESCEFRLRRVEGAAALRPPLSQQATLDVLPASFGGRSEDEVQRLTEGLRDFLAGVKGDERGLIEAFGVFVTFSPVNIYNRLSYEMLETLSQRHESFARVSAGLLREAGRMCRFNTFGGIIGSPEWEALTGTRERDALTVALHACTIARGLGFGRWSVADFEPGRLLVLQAPTTYEGPYYKLRHGQGSTPSCYLFEGACEAIAQLGHAVDWSSTPAFTPAFYDEMSNDPDNQWQAEQTHCVSCGDDHCEVIVTRQIR
;
A
#
# COMPACT_ATOMS: atom_id res chain seq x y z
N MET A 1 18.71 12.84 10.33
CA MET A 1 17.99 12.01 9.34
C MET A 1 17.85 10.62 9.92
N SER A 2 16.76 9.92 9.63
CA SER A 2 16.60 8.52 10.07
C SER A 2 17.66 7.65 9.36
N PRO A 3 18.36 6.74 10.06
CA PRO A 3 19.39 5.89 9.44
C PRO A 3 18.82 4.96 8.34
N LEU A 4 17.49 4.82 8.27
CA LEU A 4 16.80 4.03 7.26
C LEU A 4 16.88 4.62 5.85
N HIS A 5 17.10 5.93 5.73
CA HIS A 5 17.31 6.59 4.43
C HIS A 5 18.55 6.02 3.71
N ASP A 6 19.59 5.65 4.47
CA ASP A 6 20.83 5.11 3.90
C ASP A 6 20.67 3.68 3.36
N LEU A 7 19.58 3.01 3.75
CA LEU A 7 19.19 1.66 3.29
C LEU A 7 18.19 1.69 2.13
N GLU A 8 17.73 2.87 1.72
CA GLU A 8 16.77 3.01 0.64
C GLU A 8 17.44 2.85 -0.72
N ARG A 9 16.84 2.04 -1.59
CA ARG A 9 17.29 1.82 -2.96
C ARG A 9 16.09 1.88 -3.90
N TRP A 10 16.28 2.52 -5.04
CA TRP A 10 15.33 2.47 -6.15
C TRP A 10 15.86 1.53 -7.22
N SER A 11 14.96 0.78 -7.83
CA SER A 11 15.23 0.13 -9.11
C SER A 11 14.84 1.10 -10.23
N PRO A 12 15.79 1.81 -10.86
CA PRO A 12 15.47 2.85 -11.85
C PRO A 12 14.80 2.27 -13.10
N GLU A 13 15.07 1.00 -13.42
CA GLU A 13 14.46 0.31 -14.56
C GLU A 13 13.00 -0.07 -14.31
N TYR A 14 12.57 -0.27 -13.06
CA TYR A 14 11.24 -0.78 -12.74
C TYR A 14 10.41 0.14 -11.85
N ASP A 15 10.99 1.24 -11.36
CA ASP A 15 10.36 2.18 -10.45
C ASP A 15 9.77 1.52 -9.20
N LEU A 16 10.47 0.48 -8.72
CA LEU A 16 10.22 -0.19 -7.45
C LEU A 16 11.16 0.39 -6.38
N ARG A 17 10.61 0.62 -5.19
CA ARG A 17 11.36 1.11 -4.02
C ARG A 17 11.65 -0.04 -3.07
N PHE A 18 12.86 -0.08 -2.54
CA PHE A 18 13.31 -1.06 -1.55
C PHE A 18 13.92 -0.36 -0.34
N VAL A 19 13.68 -0.89 0.85
CA VAL A 19 14.36 -0.47 2.08
C VAL A 19 14.80 -1.73 2.82
N ALA A 20 16.09 -1.83 3.11
CA ALA A 20 16.68 -3.02 3.73
C ALA A 20 16.26 -4.32 3.01
N GLU A 21 16.49 -4.34 1.69
CA GLU A 21 16.10 -5.42 0.75
C GLU A 21 14.59 -5.70 0.63
N THR A 22 13.73 -4.99 1.35
CA THR A 22 12.27 -5.24 1.34
C THR A 22 11.58 -4.27 0.39
N PRO A 23 10.73 -4.75 -0.55
CA PRO A 23 9.97 -3.86 -1.43
C PRO A 23 8.91 -3.06 -0.65
N VAL A 24 8.84 -1.75 -0.89
CA VAL A 24 8.02 -0.79 -0.14
C VAL A 24 7.25 0.12 -1.10
N CYS A 25 6.02 0.50 -0.74
CA CYS A 25 5.26 1.51 -1.46
C CYS A 25 4.49 2.42 -0.49
N GLY A 26 3.99 3.54 -0.99
CA GLY A 26 3.14 4.48 -0.25
C GLY A 26 1.66 4.30 -0.55
N HIS A 27 0.81 4.07 0.44
CA HIS A 27 -0.64 4.03 0.29
C HIS A 27 -1.36 4.99 1.23
N CYS A 28 -2.51 5.50 0.79
CA CYS A 28 -3.37 6.31 1.64
C CYS A 28 -4.26 5.47 2.55
N HIS A 29 -4.81 6.12 3.57
CA HIS A 29 -5.75 5.52 4.49
C HIS A 29 -7.02 4.97 3.84
N HIS A 30 -7.48 5.53 2.71
CA HIS A 30 -8.63 4.96 1.98
C HIS A 30 -8.34 3.54 1.49
N TYR A 31 -7.13 3.28 1.00
CA TYR A 31 -6.71 1.94 0.58
C TYR A 31 -6.51 1.01 1.79
N ASN A 32 -5.74 1.46 2.78
CA ASN A 32 -5.40 0.67 3.96
C ASN A 32 -6.66 0.22 4.73
N LEU A 33 -7.59 1.14 5.00
CA LEU A 33 -8.83 0.82 5.70
C LEU A 33 -9.76 -0.08 4.88
N PHE A 34 -9.80 0.11 3.57
CA PHE A 34 -10.70 -0.67 2.72
C PHE A 34 -10.23 -2.12 2.61
N ILE A 35 -8.94 -2.37 2.37
CA ILE A 35 -8.41 -3.74 2.37
C ILE A 35 -8.63 -4.41 3.71
N ASP A 36 -8.36 -3.71 4.82
CA ASP A 36 -8.60 -4.26 6.15
C ASP A 36 -10.05 -4.66 6.37
N LYS A 37 -10.98 -3.82 5.91
CA LYS A 37 -12.40 -4.11 5.96
C LYS A 37 -12.77 -5.29 5.06
N THR A 38 -12.31 -5.30 3.81
CA THR A 38 -12.55 -6.38 2.84
C THR A 38 -12.09 -7.73 3.37
N VAL A 39 -10.89 -7.81 3.95
CA VAL A 39 -10.33 -9.04 4.52
C VAL A 39 -11.15 -9.52 5.71
N ASN A 40 -11.52 -8.61 6.63
CA ASN A 40 -12.34 -8.98 7.79
C ASN A 40 -13.76 -9.39 7.40
N ASP A 41 -14.39 -8.70 6.44
CA ASP A 41 -15.73 -9.02 5.98
C ASP A 41 -15.76 -10.38 5.27
N ALA A 42 -14.71 -10.71 4.51
CA ALA A 42 -14.65 -11.96 3.76
C ALA A 42 -14.25 -13.18 4.60
N LEU A 43 -13.30 -13.03 5.53
CA LEU A 43 -12.78 -14.15 6.34
C LEU A 43 -13.43 -14.25 7.73
N GLY A 44 -14.15 -13.21 8.15
CA GLY A 44 -14.57 -13.00 9.52
C GLY A 44 -13.46 -12.36 10.37
N LEU A 45 -13.87 -11.63 11.42
CA LEU A 45 -12.97 -10.78 12.21
C LEU A 45 -11.74 -11.52 12.77
N ALA A 46 -11.92 -12.73 13.31
CA ALA A 46 -10.82 -13.47 13.92
C ALA A 46 -9.76 -13.89 12.89
N ALA A 47 -10.17 -14.53 11.79
CA ALA A 47 -9.26 -14.96 10.73
C ALA A 47 -8.66 -13.77 9.96
N GLY A 48 -9.45 -12.74 9.68
CA GLY A 48 -8.98 -11.53 9.03
C GLY A 48 -7.98 -10.73 9.88
N THR A 49 -8.20 -10.63 11.19
CA THR A 49 -7.24 -10.00 12.12
C THR A 49 -5.95 -10.81 12.18
N LYS A 50 -6.05 -12.13 12.31
CA LYS A 50 -4.88 -13.02 12.31
C LYS A 50 -4.07 -12.85 11.02
N LEU A 51 -4.69 -12.92 9.84
CA LEU A 51 -3.98 -12.75 8.56
C LEU A 51 -3.25 -11.40 8.48
N ARG A 52 -3.91 -10.31 8.93
CA ARG A 52 -3.31 -8.97 8.95
C ARG A 52 -2.10 -8.87 9.89
N THR A 53 -2.24 -9.37 11.12
CA THR A 53 -1.15 -9.41 12.10
C THR A 53 0.02 -10.24 11.59
N GLU A 54 -0.24 -11.43 11.04
CA GLU A 54 0.81 -12.31 10.55
C GLU A 54 1.54 -11.76 9.33
N ALA A 55 0.82 -11.13 8.39
CA ALA A 55 1.41 -10.46 7.24
C ALA A 55 2.30 -9.30 7.67
N ALA A 56 1.82 -8.43 8.56
CA ALA A 56 2.62 -7.34 9.11
C ALA A 56 3.87 -7.86 9.82
N ARG A 57 3.73 -8.85 10.72
CA ARG A 57 4.86 -9.47 11.41
C ARG A 57 5.91 -9.99 10.43
N GLU A 58 5.51 -10.78 9.44
CA GLU A 58 6.45 -11.41 8.50
C GLU A 58 7.33 -10.37 7.79
N PHE A 59 6.70 -9.37 7.19
CA PHE A 59 7.43 -8.44 6.33
C PHE A 59 8.12 -7.31 7.11
N PHE A 60 7.59 -6.89 8.26
CA PHE A 60 8.33 -5.98 9.13
C PHE A 60 9.47 -6.69 9.87
N TRP A 61 9.35 -7.97 10.20
CA TRP A 61 10.48 -8.73 10.76
C TRP A 61 11.63 -8.79 9.76
N ALA A 62 11.35 -9.16 8.50
CA ALA A 62 12.36 -9.21 7.45
C ALA A 62 13.08 -7.87 7.29
N LEU A 63 12.31 -6.78 7.21
CA LEU A 63 12.83 -5.42 7.07
C LEU A 63 13.67 -5.00 8.27
N LEU A 64 13.12 -5.10 9.49
CA LEU A 64 13.78 -4.65 10.72
C LEU A 64 15.03 -5.48 11.00
N ASN A 65 14.96 -6.80 10.80
CA ASN A 65 16.10 -7.69 10.98
C ASN A 65 17.23 -7.32 10.02
N ARG A 66 16.90 -7.09 8.73
CA ARG A 66 17.91 -6.66 7.76
C ARG A 66 18.49 -5.29 8.08
N ALA A 67 17.64 -4.33 8.46
CA ALA A 67 18.07 -2.99 8.81
C ALA A 67 19.01 -2.97 10.02
N VAL A 68 18.71 -3.76 11.06
CA VAL A 68 19.57 -3.91 12.25
C VAL A 68 20.94 -4.47 11.89
N LEU A 69 20.98 -5.48 11.00
CA LEU A 69 22.23 -6.10 10.55
C LEU A 69 23.06 -5.11 9.72
N ASP A 70 22.46 -4.43 8.75
CA ASP A 70 23.17 -3.49 7.87
C ASP A 70 23.69 -2.24 8.63
N LEU A 71 22.93 -1.79 9.64
CA LEU A 71 23.31 -0.67 10.50
C LEU A 71 24.17 -1.07 11.71
N HIS A 72 24.45 -2.37 11.88
CA HIS A 72 25.25 -2.90 12.99
C HIS A 72 24.73 -2.48 14.37
N ILE A 73 23.42 -2.61 14.60
CA ILE A 73 22.76 -2.21 15.86
C ILE A 73 22.63 -3.43 16.78
N ASP A 74 23.52 -3.55 17.76
CA ASP A 74 23.54 -4.74 18.63
C ASP A 74 22.59 -4.63 19.83
N GLU A 75 22.43 -3.44 20.41
CA GLU A 75 21.71 -3.26 21.66
C GLU A 75 20.18 -3.36 21.48
N PRO A 76 19.47 -4.22 22.25
CA PRO A 76 18.01 -4.38 22.14
C PRO A 76 17.22 -3.07 22.23
N ALA A 77 17.61 -2.17 23.13
CA ALA A 77 16.96 -0.86 23.27
C ALA A 77 17.13 0.02 22.02
N ALA A 78 18.29 -0.03 21.37
CA ALA A 78 18.54 0.70 20.13
C ALA A 78 17.76 0.09 18.94
N ARG A 79 17.61 -1.24 18.91
CA ARG A 79 16.76 -1.94 17.92
C ARG A 79 15.29 -1.56 18.06
N LEU A 80 14.78 -1.48 19.30
CA LEU A 80 13.42 -0.98 19.55
C LEU A 80 13.27 0.48 19.13
N SER A 81 14.23 1.35 19.48
CA SER A 81 14.21 2.76 19.07
C SER A 81 14.21 2.93 17.55
N LEU A 82 14.97 2.10 16.81
CA LEU A 82 14.94 2.08 15.35
C LEU A 82 13.53 1.72 14.83
N ALA A 83 12.87 0.73 15.43
CA ALA A 83 11.53 0.33 15.06
C ALA A 83 10.48 1.43 15.35
N GLU A 84 10.57 2.10 16.51
CA GLU A 84 9.72 3.27 16.82
C GLU A 84 9.91 4.40 15.80
N ASP A 85 11.16 4.67 15.42
CA ASP A 85 11.51 5.69 14.44
C ASP A 85 11.00 5.35 13.04
N LEU A 86 11.17 4.10 12.59
CA LEU A 86 10.58 3.61 11.32
C LEU A 86 9.08 3.85 11.32
N PHE A 87 8.38 3.33 12.32
CA PHE A 87 6.91 3.37 12.41
C PHE A 87 6.38 4.81 12.34
N ARG A 88 7.01 5.71 13.11
CA ARG A 88 6.70 7.15 13.12
C ARG A 88 7.01 7.81 11.79
N THR A 89 8.20 7.63 11.26
CA THR A 89 8.62 8.33 10.03
C THR A 89 7.83 7.88 8.82
N TRP A 90 7.35 6.64 8.80
CA TRP A 90 6.53 6.05 7.74
C TRP A 90 5.04 6.33 7.87
N GLY A 91 4.62 7.19 8.80
CA GLY A 91 3.25 7.70 8.88
C GLY A 91 2.27 6.80 9.62
N HIS A 92 2.74 5.76 10.31
CA HIS A 92 1.87 4.81 11.02
C HIS A 92 1.39 5.32 12.40
N GLY A 93 1.92 6.44 12.89
CA GLY A 93 1.63 7.03 14.20
C GLY A 93 2.78 6.89 15.18
N ARG A 94 2.51 6.95 16.49
CA ARG A 94 3.51 6.67 17.53
C ARG A 94 3.23 5.34 18.21
N LEU A 95 4.22 4.46 18.21
CA LEU A 95 4.18 3.20 18.93
C LEU A 95 5.35 3.18 19.91
N GLU A 96 5.05 3.18 21.21
CA GLU A 96 6.04 3.08 22.28
C GLU A 96 6.29 1.60 22.59
N LEU A 97 7.54 1.16 22.42
CA LEU A 97 8.02 -0.21 22.56
C LEU A 97 8.95 -0.39 23.77
N GLY A 98 9.36 0.68 24.45
CA GLY A 98 10.31 0.64 25.57
C GLY A 98 9.88 -0.18 26.81
N ARG A 99 8.63 -0.69 26.85
CA ARG A 99 8.15 -1.60 27.91
C ARG A 99 8.11 -3.07 27.48
N LEU A 100 8.72 -3.40 26.34
CA LEU A 100 8.89 -4.78 25.90
C LEU A 100 10.15 -5.39 26.51
N THR A 101 10.04 -6.68 26.81
CA THR A 101 11.11 -7.52 27.38
C THR A 101 11.16 -8.83 26.60
N PRO A 102 12.21 -9.67 26.76
CA PRO A 102 12.25 -10.98 26.11
C PRO A 102 11.05 -11.90 26.46
N GLN A 103 10.36 -11.66 27.57
CA GLN A 103 9.20 -12.45 28.01
C GLN A 103 7.86 -11.92 27.48
N GLY A 104 7.85 -10.75 26.84
CA GLY A 104 6.63 -10.03 26.46
C GLY A 104 6.61 -8.62 27.05
N GLY A 105 5.42 -8.02 27.10
CA GLY A 105 5.24 -6.68 27.66
C GLY A 105 4.05 -5.97 27.05
N VAL A 106 4.11 -4.64 27.09
CA VAL A 106 3.05 -3.78 26.56
C VAL A 106 3.67 -2.81 25.57
N ALA A 107 3.11 -2.72 24.37
CA ALA A 107 3.35 -1.60 23.46
C ALA A 107 2.17 -0.62 23.53
N LEU A 108 2.47 0.68 23.54
CA LEU A 108 1.45 1.74 23.64
C LEU A 108 1.39 2.54 22.34
N GLY A 109 0.25 2.49 21.67
CA GLY A 109 -0.04 3.25 20.46
C GLY A 109 -0.72 4.59 20.77
N ARG A 110 -0.21 5.67 20.18
CA ARG A 110 -0.81 7.00 20.20
C ARG A 110 -0.97 7.51 18.79
N THR A 111 -2.19 7.93 18.46
CA THR A 111 -2.50 8.56 17.16
C THR A 111 -2.09 7.64 16.00
N LEU A 112 -2.50 6.37 16.11
CA LEU A 112 -2.15 5.38 15.10
C LEU A 112 -2.92 5.62 13.81
N HIS A 113 -2.28 5.31 12.67
CA HIS A 113 -2.85 5.54 11.35
C HIS A 113 -4.25 4.94 11.21
N TYR A 114 -4.45 3.67 11.57
CA TYR A 114 -5.74 3.01 11.39
C TYR A 114 -6.83 3.57 12.31
N SER A 115 -6.47 3.96 13.54
CA SER A 115 -7.45 4.48 14.48
C SER A 115 -7.82 5.94 14.19
N THR A 116 -6.85 6.76 13.83
CA THR A 116 -7.07 8.14 13.39
C THR A 116 -7.86 8.18 12.08
N SER A 117 -7.47 7.37 11.10
CA SER A 117 -8.14 7.34 9.81
C SER A 117 -9.57 6.79 9.90
N TRP A 118 -9.84 5.87 10.83
CA TRP A 118 -11.22 5.42 11.07
C TRP A 118 -12.12 6.58 11.51
N ARG A 119 -11.65 7.40 12.45
CA ARG A 119 -12.40 8.56 12.94
C ARG A 119 -12.57 9.63 11.88
N GLU A 120 -11.55 9.84 11.03
CA GLU A 120 -11.68 10.73 9.87
C GLU A 120 -12.80 10.25 8.95
N LYS A 121 -12.81 8.97 8.58
CA LYS A 121 -13.72 8.43 7.57
C LYS A 121 -15.15 8.22 8.07
N PHE A 122 -15.30 7.82 9.34
CA PHE A 122 -16.60 7.40 9.92
C PHE A 122 -17.08 8.28 11.07
N GLY A 123 -16.37 9.39 11.34
CA GLY A 123 -16.69 10.31 12.42
C GLY A 123 -16.61 9.63 13.80
N ASP A 124 -17.54 10.00 14.67
CA ASP A 124 -17.61 9.50 16.05
C ASP A 124 -18.15 8.07 16.18
N GLN A 125 -18.38 7.35 15.08
CA GLN A 125 -18.87 5.97 15.15
C GLN A 125 -17.75 5.04 15.64
N PRO A 126 -17.83 4.51 16.87
CA PRO A 126 -16.78 3.65 17.40
C PRO A 126 -16.84 2.28 16.72
N ARG A 127 -15.67 1.67 16.50
CA ARG A 127 -15.59 0.26 16.13
C ARG A 127 -16.02 -0.62 17.29
N TYR A 128 -16.58 -1.77 16.94
CA TYR A 128 -16.87 -2.85 17.88
C TYR A 128 -15.66 -3.76 18.17
N SER A 129 -14.57 -3.60 17.42
CA SER A 129 -13.35 -4.40 17.57
C SER A 129 -12.10 -3.56 17.33
N PRO A 130 -10.94 -3.99 17.86
CA PRO A 130 -9.69 -3.29 17.67
C PRO A 130 -9.32 -3.15 16.19
N ALA A 131 -8.61 -2.08 15.86
CA ALA A 131 -8.42 -1.69 14.47
C ALA A 131 -7.08 -2.14 13.90
N ASP A 132 -6.05 -2.16 14.74
CA ASP A 132 -4.67 -2.00 14.30
C ASP A 132 -3.89 -3.31 14.37
N ALA A 133 -4.35 -4.27 13.57
CA ALA A 133 -3.65 -5.55 13.39
C ALA A 133 -2.24 -5.35 12.80
N LEU A 134 -2.03 -4.29 12.02
CA LEU A 134 -0.72 -3.92 11.49
C LEU A 134 0.24 -3.54 12.63
N ALA A 135 -0.16 -2.63 13.53
CA ALA A 135 0.66 -2.27 14.69
C ALA A 135 0.91 -3.46 15.62
N ALA A 136 -0.07 -4.36 15.78
CA ALA A 136 0.12 -5.60 16.54
C ALA A 136 1.23 -6.48 15.91
N GLY A 137 1.15 -6.76 14.60
CA GLY A 137 2.16 -7.54 13.90
C GLY A 137 3.53 -6.85 13.84
N PHE A 138 3.54 -5.52 13.71
CA PHE A 138 4.75 -4.72 13.81
C PHE A 138 5.43 -4.85 15.18
N ALA A 139 4.66 -4.78 16.27
CA ALA A 139 5.18 -4.95 17.62
C ALA A 139 5.74 -6.37 17.85
N GLU A 140 5.09 -7.41 17.30
CA GLU A 140 5.63 -8.78 17.29
C GLU A 140 6.99 -8.83 16.59
N ALA A 141 7.10 -8.24 15.40
CA ALA A 141 8.35 -8.17 14.64
C ALA A 141 9.45 -7.41 15.39
N ALA A 142 9.14 -6.22 15.93
CA ALA A 142 10.09 -5.40 16.65
C ALA A 142 10.62 -6.09 17.92
N MET A 143 9.74 -6.74 18.68
CA MET A 143 10.14 -7.55 19.85
C MET A 143 11.02 -8.73 19.44
N ALA A 144 10.68 -9.40 18.33
CA ALA A 144 11.47 -10.52 17.84
C ALA A 144 12.89 -10.11 17.45
N VAL A 145 13.03 -9.01 16.69
CA VAL A 145 14.33 -8.50 16.26
C VAL A 145 15.13 -7.92 17.43
N ALA A 146 14.49 -7.21 18.35
CA ALA A 146 15.19 -6.58 19.47
C ALA A 146 15.85 -7.60 20.41
N PHE A 147 15.24 -8.76 20.60
CA PHE A 147 15.68 -9.77 21.57
C PHE A 147 16.16 -11.08 20.92
N ASP A 148 16.45 -11.07 19.61
CA ASP A 148 16.90 -12.24 18.85
C ASP A 148 16.00 -13.47 19.01
N LEU A 149 14.69 -13.24 19.02
CA LEU A 149 13.67 -14.27 19.19
C LEU A 149 13.16 -14.76 17.83
N PRO A 150 12.76 -16.03 17.71
CA PRO A 150 12.08 -16.50 16.50
C PRO A 150 10.78 -15.71 16.28
N PRO A 151 10.52 -15.15 15.08
CA PRO A 151 9.37 -14.26 14.86
C PRO A 151 8.00 -14.88 15.20
N HIS A 152 7.82 -16.18 15.00
CA HIS A 152 6.55 -16.86 15.28
C HIS A 152 6.37 -17.30 16.75
N THR A 153 7.16 -16.76 17.67
CA THR A 153 7.09 -17.11 19.10
C THR A 153 6.58 -15.97 19.97
N ILE A 154 5.95 -14.98 19.33
CA ILE A 154 5.38 -13.79 19.96
C ILE A 154 3.96 -13.61 19.40
N GLU A 155 3.01 -13.34 20.29
CA GLU A 155 1.65 -12.98 19.92
C GLU A 155 1.30 -11.65 20.58
N ALA A 156 0.77 -10.72 19.79
CA ALA A 156 0.24 -9.45 20.23
C ALA A 156 -1.29 -9.46 20.17
N THR A 157 -1.93 -8.90 21.21
CA THR A 157 -3.37 -8.62 21.21
C THR A 157 -3.59 -7.15 21.51
N GLU A 158 -4.29 -6.44 20.63
CA GLU A 158 -4.75 -5.07 20.91
C GLU A 158 -5.90 -5.13 21.94
N THR A 159 -5.64 -4.70 23.17
CA THR A 159 -6.57 -4.74 24.31
C THR A 159 -7.35 -3.46 24.50
N LEU A 160 -6.77 -2.33 24.09
CA LEU A 160 -7.42 -1.01 24.04
C LEU A 160 -7.22 -0.44 22.64
N CYS A 161 -8.19 0.30 22.13
CA CYS A 161 -8.15 0.86 20.78
C CYS A 161 -8.83 2.23 20.71
N GLN A 162 -8.14 3.21 20.12
CA GLN A 162 -8.69 4.55 19.91
C GLN A 162 -9.91 4.54 18.99
N ALA A 163 -9.96 3.71 17.96
CA ALA A 163 -11.15 3.60 17.10
C ALA A 163 -12.37 3.01 17.85
N MET A 164 -12.16 2.36 19.00
CA MET A 164 -13.24 1.90 19.89
C MET A 164 -13.63 2.94 20.96
N GLY A 165 -13.06 4.15 20.90
CA GLY A 165 -13.33 5.22 21.87
C GLY A 165 -12.37 5.30 23.06
N HIS A 166 -11.33 4.45 23.12
CA HIS A 166 -10.31 4.56 24.16
C HIS A 166 -9.37 5.75 23.89
N GLU A 167 -8.65 6.19 24.93
CA GLU A 167 -7.68 7.29 24.83
C GLU A 167 -6.45 6.91 23.99
N SER A 168 -6.01 5.66 24.09
CA SER A 168 -4.84 5.11 23.41
C SER A 168 -5.10 3.68 22.93
N CYS A 169 -4.19 3.17 22.10
CA CYS A 169 -4.14 1.77 21.75
C CYS A 169 -3.15 1.05 22.68
N GLU A 170 -3.51 -0.12 23.21
CA GLU A 170 -2.61 -0.95 24.04
C GLU A 170 -2.47 -2.31 23.38
N PHE A 171 -1.24 -2.76 23.16
CA PHE A 171 -0.93 -4.10 22.64
C PHE A 171 -0.23 -4.90 23.72
N ARG A 172 -0.82 -6.03 24.12
CA ARG A 172 -0.19 -6.97 25.05
C ARG A 172 0.53 -8.05 24.28
N LEU A 173 1.83 -8.16 24.50
CA LEU A 173 2.71 -9.13 23.86
C LEU A 173 3.10 -10.21 24.86
N ARG A 174 3.07 -11.46 24.40
CA ARG A 174 3.49 -12.62 25.19
C ARG A 174 4.23 -13.64 24.34
N ARG A 175 5.06 -14.45 24.99
CA ARG A 175 5.66 -15.64 24.38
C ARG A 175 4.61 -16.71 24.13
N VAL A 176 4.70 -17.37 22.99
CA VAL A 176 3.87 -18.53 22.64
C VAL A 176 4.73 -19.70 22.18
N GLU A 177 4.27 -20.91 22.47
CA GLU A 177 4.89 -22.15 22.01
C GLU A 177 4.44 -22.50 20.58
N GLY A 178 5.31 -23.17 19.83
CA GLY A 178 5.04 -23.59 18.45
C GLY A 178 5.39 -22.50 17.43
N ALA A 179 6.66 -22.48 17.02
CA ALA A 179 7.09 -21.64 15.91
C ALA A 179 6.63 -22.27 14.59
N ALA A 180 5.70 -21.61 13.88
CA ALA A 180 5.55 -21.88 12.45
C ALA A 180 6.88 -21.63 11.74
N ALA A 181 7.15 -22.38 10.66
CA ALA A 181 8.33 -22.12 9.86
C ALA A 181 8.21 -20.73 9.20
N LEU A 182 9.29 -19.96 9.26
CA LEU A 182 9.39 -18.70 8.53
C LEU A 182 9.30 -18.98 7.04
N ARG A 183 8.47 -18.21 6.34
CA ARG A 183 8.56 -18.14 4.89
C ARG A 183 9.83 -17.36 4.54
N PRO A 184 10.59 -17.78 3.51
CA PRO A 184 11.75 -17.03 3.06
C PRO A 184 11.36 -15.58 2.75
N PRO A 185 12.09 -14.57 3.26
CA PRO A 185 11.87 -13.18 2.88
C PRO A 185 11.96 -13.00 1.36
N LEU A 186 11.14 -12.09 0.83
CA LEU A 186 11.24 -11.69 -0.57
C LEU A 186 12.19 -10.50 -0.65
N SER A 187 13.45 -10.79 -0.95
CA SER A 187 14.51 -9.77 -1.06
C SER A 187 14.44 -9.00 -2.38
N GLN A 188 15.14 -7.88 -2.44
CA GLN A 188 15.32 -7.09 -3.66
C GLN A 188 15.82 -7.95 -4.81
N GLN A 189 16.86 -8.76 -4.58
CA GLN A 189 17.39 -9.64 -5.63
C GLN A 189 16.34 -10.64 -6.12
N ALA A 190 15.66 -11.32 -5.20
CA ALA A 190 14.62 -12.29 -5.58
C ALA A 190 13.46 -11.64 -6.34
N THR A 191 13.08 -10.41 -5.98
CA THR A 191 12.09 -9.62 -6.72
C THR A 191 12.58 -9.28 -8.12
N LEU A 192 13.82 -8.81 -8.28
CA LEU A 192 14.38 -8.41 -9.57
C LEU A 192 14.61 -9.61 -10.51
N ASP A 193 14.99 -10.77 -9.98
CA ASP A 193 15.28 -11.99 -10.74
C ASP A 193 14.08 -12.54 -11.51
N VAL A 194 12.86 -12.18 -11.12
CA VAL A 194 11.62 -12.68 -11.73
C VAL A 194 10.95 -11.69 -12.67
N LEU A 195 11.51 -10.48 -12.82
CA LEU A 195 10.93 -9.42 -13.65
C LEU A 195 11.20 -9.65 -15.14
N PRO A 196 10.25 -9.31 -16.03
CA PRO A 196 10.50 -9.29 -17.47
C PRO A 196 11.32 -8.07 -17.88
N ALA A 197 11.66 -7.96 -19.17
CA ALA A 197 12.38 -6.80 -19.68
C ALA A 197 11.59 -5.50 -19.49
N SER A 198 12.29 -4.44 -19.10
CA SER A 198 11.67 -3.12 -18.93
C SER A 198 11.49 -2.36 -20.25
N PHE A 199 10.55 -1.41 -20.26
CA PHE A 199 10.24 -0.53 -21.37
C PHE A 199 9.62 0.79 -20.86
N GLY A 200 9.57 1.80 -21.74
CA GLY A 200 8.86 3.06 -21.51
C GLY A 200 7.57 3.17 -22.32
N GLY A 201 6.80 4.24 -22.10
CA GLY A 201 5.60 4.51 -22.90
C GLY A 201 5.57 5.92 -23.48
N ARG A 202 4.38 6.44 -23.70
CA ARG A 202 4.18 7.81 -24.21
C ARG A 202 4.78 8.85 -23.24
N SER A 203 5.45 9.86 -23.81
CA SER A 203 6.08 10.96 -23.06
C SER A 203 7.07 10.49 -21.97
N GLU A 204 7.80 9.40 -22.22
CA GLU A 204 8.68 8.76 -21.23
C GLU A 204 9.68 9.70 -20.57
N ASP A 205 10.38 10.56 -21.34
CA ASP A 205 11.37 11.49 -20.80
C ASP A 205 10.75 12.53 -19.84
N GLU A 206 9.50 12.91 -20.09
CA GLU A 206 8.76 13.83 -19.22
C GLU A 206 8.27 13.13 -17.95
N VAL A 207 7.65 11.96 -18.09
CA VAL A 207 7.20 11.15 -16.95
C VAL A 207 8.38 10.84 -16.03
N GLN A 208 9.52 10.42 -16.59
CA GLN A 208 10.73 10.11 -15.83
C GLN A 208 11.24 11.32 -15.04
N ARG A 209 11.36 12.49 -15.68
CA ARG A 209 11.81 13.72 -15.02
C ARG A 209 10.87 14.13 -13.87
N LEU A 210 9.56 14.07 -14.10
CA LEU A 210 8.59 14.40 -13.05
C LEU A 210 8.59 13.35 -11.92
N THR A 211 8.85 12.08 -12.24
CA THR A 211 8.98 11.02 -11.24
C THR A 211 10.18 11.28 -10.34
N GLU A 212 11.32 11.68 -10.90
CA GLU A 212 12.51 12.06 -10.13
C GLU A 212 12.23 13.25 -9.21
N GLY A 213 11.60 14.31 -9.73
CA GLY A 213 11.23 15.47 -8.90
C GLY A 213 10.21 15.13 -7.80
N LEU A 214 9.25 14.23 -8.07
CA LEU A 214 8.34 13.73 -7.03
C LEU A 214 9.08 12.90 -5.98
N ARG A 215 10.05 12.06 -6.37
CA ARG A 215 10.89 11.30 -5.42
C ARG A 215 11.69 12.23 -4.52
N ASP A 216 12.29 13.28 -5.07
CA ASP A 216 13.03 14.28 -4.31
C ASP A 216 12.13 14.99 -3.30
N PHE A 217 10.90 15.34 -3.70
CA PHE A 217 9.89 15.88 -2.77
C PHE A 217 9.56 14.87 -1.66
N LEU A 218 9.26 13.62 -2.02
CA LEU A 218 8.87 12.57 -1.07
C LEU A 218 9.99 12.17 -0.12
N ALA A 219 11.27 12.32 -0.49
CA ALA A 219 12.40 12.07 0.40
C ALA A 219 12.39 12.97 1.65
N GLY A 220 11.77 14.16 1.55
CA GLY A 220 11.55 15.08 2.67
C GLY A 220 10.29 14.78 3.50
N VAL A 221 9.36 13.99 2.97
CA VAL A 221 8.06 13.69 3.60
C VAL A 221 8.24 12.62 4.67
N LYS A 222 7.82 12.95 5.90
CA LYS A 222 7.89 12.06 7.06
C LYS A 222 6.75 12.36 8.02
N GLY A 223 6.46 11.40 8.91
CA GLY A 223 5.49 11.60 9.97
C GLY A 223 5.78 12.85 10.80
N ASP A 224 4.71 13.60 11.08
CA ASP A 224 4.74 14.80 11.91
C ASP A 224 4.95 14.47 13.41
N GLU A 225 4.67 15.42 14.30
CA GLU A 225 4.75 15.18 15.74
C GLU A 225 3.79 14.08 16.22
N ARG A 226 2.72 13.77 15.49
CA ARG A 226 1.80 12.65 15.78
C ARG A 226 2.34 11.33 15.21
N GLY A 227 3.36 11.38 14.34
CA GLY A 227 3.86 10.25 13.58
C GLY A 227 3.01 9.92 12.36
N LEU A 228 2.16 10.85 11.91
CA LEU A 228 1.31 10.69 10.74
C LEU A 228 1.86 11.51 9.58
N ILE A 229 1.77 10.97 8.36
CA ILE A 229 2.01 11.75 7.14
C ILE A 229 0.64 12.21 6.64
N GLU A 230 0.37 13.51 6.72
CA GLU A 230 -0.82 14.13 6.17
C GLU A 230 -0.41 14.99 4.98
N ALA A 231 -0.82 14.58 3.77
CA ALA A 231 -0.45 15.25 2.53
C ALA A 231 -1.57 15.05 1.50
N PHE A 232 -1.79 16.06 0.66
CA PHE A 232 -2.76 15.97 -0.45
C PHE A 232 -4.19 15.58 -0.01
N GLY A 233 -4.60 16.02 1.19
CA GLY A 233 -5.91 15.71 1.75
C GLY A 233 -6.08 14.28 2.25
N VAL A 234 -4.99 13.50 2.37
CA VAL A 234 -5.04 12.12 2.87
C VAL A 234 -3.94 11.85 3.90
N PHE A 235 -4.20 10.89 4.80
CA PHE A 235 -3.13 10.23 5.55
C PHE A 235 -2.44 9.17 4.67
N VAL A 236 -1.10 9.20 4.63
CA VAL A 236 -0.27 8.27 3.85
C VAL A 236 0.58 7.42 4.79
N THR A 237 0.79 6.16 4.44
CA THR A 237 1.80 5.29 5.06
C THR A 237 2.71 4.68 4.03
N PHE A 238 3.98 4.49 4.39
CA PHE A 238 4.88 3.61 3.67
C PHE A 238 4.90 2.25 4.35
N SER A 239 4.75 1.18 3.56
CA SER A 239 4.68 -0.19 4.08
C SER A 239 5.34 -1.18 3.11
N PRO A 240 5.83 -2.33 3.61
CA PRO A 240 6.22 -3.42 2.74
C PRO A 240 5.05 -3.84 1.83
N VAL A 241 5.27 -3.83 0.51
CA VAL A 241 4.19 -4.10 -0.48
C VAL A 241 3.60 -5.50 -0.31
N ASN A 242 4.43 -6.42 0.17
CA ASN A 242 4.09 -7.81 0.35
C ASN A 242 3.04 -8.04 1.44
N ILE A 243 2.82 -7.07 2.34
CA ILE A 243 1.69 -7.11 3.28
C ILE A 243 0.40 -7.14 2.45
N TYR A 244 0.18 -6.13 1.60
CA TYR A 244 -1.03 -6.02 0.78
C TYR A 244 -1.22 -7.25 -0.12
N ASN A 245 -0.15 -7.67 -0.80
CA ASN A 245 -0.21 -8.83 -1.69
C ASN A 245 -0.61 -10.11 -0.93
N ARG A 246 -0.04 -10.33 0.27
CA ARG A 246 -0.40 -11.48 1.10
C ARG A 246 -1.85 -11.41 1.55
N LEU A 247 -2.32 -10.25 2.01
CA LEU A 247 -3.71 -10.06 2.42
C LEU A 247 -4.67 -10.41 1.28
N SER A 248 -4.40 -9.85 0.10
CA SER A 248 -5.22 -10.05 -1.09
C SER A 248 -5.24 -11.51 -1.53
N TYR A 249 -4.07 -12.11 -1.76
CA TYR A 249 -4.01 -13.44 -2.36
C TYR A 249 -4.41 -14.56 -1.40
N GLU A 250 -3.96 -14.53 -0.13
CA GLU A 250 -4.37 -15.57 0.82
C GLU A 250 -5.86 -15.49 1.17
N MET A 251 -6.44 -14.29 1.21
CA MET A 251 -7.89 -14.14 1.33
C MET A 251 -8.59 -14.84 0.16
N LEU A 252 -8.20 -14.53 -1.08
CA LEU A 252 -8.82 -15.12 -2.27
C LEU A 252 -8.64 -16.63 -2.34
N GLU A 253 -7.45 -17.15 -2.03
CA GLU A 253 -7.20 -18.60 -1.98
C GLU A 253 -8.07 -19.29 -0.93
N THR A 254 -8.16 -18.70 0.27
CA THR A 254 -9.01 -19.22 1.35
C THR A 254 -10.48 -19.25 0.95
N LEU A 255 -10.95 -18.22 0.25
CA LEU A 255 -12.33 -18.15 -0.25
C LEU A 255 -12.56 -19.13 -1.39
N SER A 256 -11.64 -19.27 -2.34
CA SER A 256 -11.75 -20.18 -3.48
C SER A 256 -11.85 -21.64 -3.06
N GLN A 257 -11.21 -22.01 -1.95
CA GLN A 257 -11.35 -23.35 -1.36
C GLN A 257 -12.74 -23.63 -0.76
N ARG A 258 -13.53 -22.58 -0.48
CA ARG A 258 -14.86 -22.68 0.14
C ARG A 258 -15.98 -22.41 -0.85
N HIS A 259 -15.87 -21.33 -1.62
CA HIS A 259 -16.88 -20.88 -2.57
C HIS A 259 -16.28 -19.90 -3.60
N GLU A 260 -16.13 -20.34 -4.86
CA GLU A 260 -15.52 -19.56 -5.94
C GLU A 260 -16.21 -18.19 -6.18
N SER A 261 -17.54 -18.13 -6.04
CA SER A 261 -18.25 -16.85 -6.23
C SER A 261 -17.89 -15.79 -5.17
N PHE A 262 -17.53 -16.20 -3.94
CA PHE A 262 -17.08 -15.27 -2.92
C PHE A 262 -15.69 -14.74 -3.23
N ALA A 263 -14.79 -15.58 -3.74
CA ALA A 263 -13.50 -15.13 -4.23
C ALA A 263 -13.66 -14.10 -5.36
N ARG A 264 -14.57 -14.34 -6.32
CA ARG A 264 -14.84 -13.38 -7.41
C ARG A 264 -15.37 -12.04 -6.91
N VAL A 265 -16.31 -12.04 -5.95
CA VAL A 265 -16.82 -10.80 -5.34
C VAL A 265 -15.71 -10.07 -4.58
N SER A 266 -14.91 -10.78 -3.78
CA SER A 266 -13.78 -10.21 -3.05
C SER A 266 -12.69 -9.65 -3.98
N ALA A 267 -12.43 -10.28 -5.12
CA ALA A 267 -11.54 -9.73 -6.15
C ALA A 267 -12.09 -8.41 -6.74
N GLY A 268 -13.41 -8.30 -6.90
CA GLY A 268 -14.08 -7.03 -7.23
C GLY A 268 -13.83 -5.95 -6.18
N LEU A 269 -13.88 -6.30 -4.89
CA LEU A 269 -13.57 -5.35 -3.79
C LEU A 269 -12.09 -4.94 -3.78
N LEU A 270 -11.16 -5.82 -4.15
CA LEU A 270 -9.75 -5.45 -4.28
C LEU A 270 -9.52 -4.42 -5.42
N ARG A 271 -10.25 -4.56 -6.53
CA ARG A 271 -10.26 -3.53 -7.59
C ARG A 271 -10.85 -2.22 -7.08
N GLU A 272 -11.95 -2.29 -6.34
CA GLU A 272 -12.57 -1.11 -5.73
C GLU A 272 -11.61 -0.37 -4.80
N ALA A 273 -10.79 -1.10 -4.02
CA ALA A 273 -9.74 -0.51 -3.20
C ALA A 273 -8.74 0.29 -4.07
N GLY A 274 -8.33 -0.27 -5.21
CA GLY A 274 -7.50 0.41 -6.21
C GLY A 274 -8.15 1.68 -6.74
N ARG A 275 -9.44 1.61 -7.12
CA ARG A 275 -10.23 2.73 -7.66
C ARG A 275 -10.33 3.88 -6.67
N MET A 276 -10.77 3.59 -5.44
CA MET A 276 -10.85 4.59 -4.37
C MET A 276 -9.49 5.20 -4.01
N CYS A 277 -8.43 4.38 -3.97
CA CYS A 277 -7.08 4.88 -3.68
C CYS A 277 -6.66 5.91 -4.71
N ARG A 278 -6.93 5.67 -6.00
CA ARG A 278 -6.52 6.56 -7.08
C ARG A 278 -7.36 7.82 -7.11
N PHE A 279 -8.66 7.70 -6.95
CA PHE A 279 -9.53 8.86 -6.82
C PHE A 279 -9.02 9.84 -5.75
N ASN A 280 -8.80 9.36 -4.52
CA ASN A 280 -8.40 10.25 -3.43
C ASN A 280 -6.94 10.68 -3.52
N THR A 281 -6.00 9.75 -3.71
CA THR A 281 -4.57 10.06 -3.69
C THR A 281 -4.10 10.72 -4.97
N PHE A 282 -4.44 10.16 -6.14
CA PHE A 282 -3.94 10.72 -7.40
C PHE A 282 -4.72 11.98 -7.72
N GLY A 283 -6.04 11.98 -7.50
CA GLY A 283 -6.84 13.20 -7.60
C GLY A 283 -6.31 14.32 -6.71
N GLY A 284 -6.10 14.03 -5.42
CA GLY A 284 -5.56 14.98 -4.46
C GLY A 284 -4.18 15.52 -4.82
N ILE A 285 -3.26 14.66 -5.29
CA ILE A 285 -1.93 15.09 -5.76
C ILE A 285 -2.08 15.95 -7.02
N ILE A 286 -2.77 15.47 -8.06
CA ILE A 286 -2.89 16.15 -9.36
C ILE A 286 -3.52 17.54 -9.22
N GLY A 287 -4.48 17.68 -8.30
CA GLY A 287 -5.17 18.93 -7.98
C GLY A 287 -4.42 19.84 -6.98
N SER A 288 -3.26 19.43 -6.47
CA SER A 288 -2.54 20.20 -5.44
C SER A 288 -1.66 21.32 -6.01
N PRO A 289 -1.46 22.41 -5.26
CA PRO A 289 -0.50 23.46 -5.62
C PRO A 289 0.95 22.94 -5.72
N GLU A 290 1.33 21.98 -4.88
CA GLU A 290 2.66 21.37 -4.90
C GLU A 290 2.91 20.62 -6.22
N TRP A 291 1.88 19.94 -6.73
CA TRP A 291 1.97 19.29 -8.04
C TRP A 291 2.03 20.30 -9.19
N GLU A 292 1.23 21.37 -9.15
CA GLU A 292 1.35 22.46 -10.12
C GLU A 292 2.77 23.07 -10.14
N ALA A 293 3.37 23.28 -8.96
CA ALA A 293 4.73 23.78 -8.85
C ALA A 293 5.76 22.80 -9.42
N LEU A 294 5.56 21.48 -9.24
CA LEU A 294 6.43 20.45 -9.79
C LEU A 294 6.32 20.34 -11.32
N THR A 295 5.10 20.35 -11.86
CA THR A 295 4.88 20.18 -13.30
C THR A 295 5.07 21.46 -14.09
N GLY A 296 4.96 22.63 -13.44
CA GLY A 296 5.00 23.94 -14.10
C GLY A 296 3.79 24.20 -15.01
N THR A 297 2.73 23.39 -14.91
CA THR A 297 1.53 23.51 -15.75
C THR A 297 0.23 23.20 -15.00
N ARG A 298 -0.81 23.95 -15.36
CA ARG A 298 -2.21 23.74 -14.93
C ARG A 298 -3.01 22.88 -15.90
N GLU A 299 -2.41 22.44 -17.00
CA GLU A 299 -3.08 21.57 -17.97
C GLU A 299 -3.42 20.22 -17.34
N ARG A 300 -4.68 19.80 -17.50
CA ARG A 300 -5.25 18.59 -16.90
C ARG A 300 -6.29 17.95 -17.84
N ASP A 301 -6.00 17.90 -19.13
CA ASP A 301 -6.77 17.05 -20.04
C ASP A 301 -6.59 15.56 -19.66
N ALA A 302 -7.43 14.69 -20.22
CA ALA A 302 -7.44 13.27 -19.88
C ALA A 302 -6.11 12.54 -20.11
N LEU A 303 -5.36 12.87 -21.17
CA LEU A 303 -4.05 12.28 -21.40
C LEU A 303 -3.04 12.79 -20.37
N THR A 304 -3.05 14.10 -20.13
CA THR A 304 -2.16 14.73 -19.14
C THR A 304 -2.41 14.15 -17.73
N VAL A 305 -3.67 13.91 -17.35
CA VAL A 305 -4.04 13.22 -16.11
C VAL A 305 -3.48 11.80 -16.08
N ALA A 306 -3.57 11.04 -17.18
CA ALA A 306 -3.01 9.69 -17.25
C ALA A 306 -1.47 9.67 -17.11
N LEU A 307 -0.77 10.61 -17.76
CA LEU A 307 0.70 10.76 -17.65
C LEU A 307 1.11 11.16 -16.22
N HIS A 308 0.39 12.08 -15.59
CA HIS A 308 0.61 12.43 -14.19
C HIS A 308 0.34 11.24 -13.25
N ALA A 309 -0.69 10.45 -13.51
CA ALA A 309 -0.97 9.23 -12.75
C ALA A 309 0.18 8.20 -12.85
N CYS A 310 0.74 7.98 -14.05
CA CYS A 310 1.93 7.16 -14.23
C CYS A 310 3.12 7.69 -13.42
N THR A 311 3.32 9.01 -13.45
CA THR A 311 4.39 9.69 -12.69
C THR A 311 4.26 9.44 -11.19
N ILE A 312 3.04 9.61 -10.65
CA ILE A 312 2.72 9.41 -9.23
C ILE A 312 2.92 7.93 -8.85
N ALA A 313 2.45 7.01 -9.68
CA ALA A 313 2.60 5.58 -9.42
C ALA A 313 4.07 5.16 -9.31
N ARG A 314 4.93 5.66 -10.21
CA ARG A 314 6.38 5.43 -10.17
C ARG A 314 7.05 6.07 -8.94
N GLY A 315 6.62 7.27 -8.56
CA GLY A 315 7.14 7.99 -7.38
C GLY A 315 6.74 7.35 -6.05
N LEU A 316 5.60 6.66 -6.00
CA LEU A 316 5.12 5.95 -4.81
C LEU A 316 5.58 4.48 -4.74
N GLY A 317 6.34 4.00 -5.73
CA GLY A 317 6.90 2.65 -5.75
C GLY A 317 5.95 1.58 -6.27
N PHE A 318 4.96 1.93 -7.10
CA PHE A 318 3.99 0.96 -7.61
C PHE A 318 4.44 0.19 -8.87
N GLY A 319 5.59 0.55 -9.43
CA GLY A 319 6.12 0.01 -10.68
C GLY A 319 6.18 1.05 -11.80
N ARG A 320 6.85 0.71 -12.90
CA ARG A 320 7.03 1.55 -14.09
C ARG A 320 5.77 1.62 -14.95
N TRP A 321 4.74 2.28 -14.44
CA TRP A 321 3.48 2.46 -15.16
C TRP A 321 3.69 3.42 -16.34
N SER A 322 3.02 3.17 -17.45
CA SER A 322 3.12 4.01 -18.64
C SER A 322 1.84 3.95 -19.46
N VAL A 323 1.59 5.00 -20.25
CA VAL A 323 0.50 5.03 -21.23
C VAL A 323 1.00 4.38 -22.52
N ALA A 324 0.37 3.27 -22.92
CA ALA A 324 0.65 2.59 -24.18
C ALA A 324 -0.11 3.24 -25.34
N ASP A 325 -1.41 3.45 -25.14
CA ASP A 325 -2.32 4.02 -26.14
C ASP A 325 -3.41 4.84 -25.46
N PHE A 326 -3.96 5.81 -26.18
CA PHE A 326 -4.99 6.70 -25.68
C PHE A 326 -5.81 7.31 -26.82
N GLU A 327 -7.13 7.17 -26.70
CA GLU A 327 -8.10 7.89 -27.53
C GLU A 327 -9.09 8.65 -26.65
N PRO A 328 -9.16 9.99 -26.77
CA PRO A 328 -10.02 10.83 -25.94
C PRO A 328 -11.47 10.35 -25.88
N GLY A 329 -11.95 10.06 -24.67
CA GLY A 329 -13.34 9.70 -24.44
C GLY A 329 -13.74 8.33 -24.99
N ARG A 330 -12.77 7.48 -25.37
CA ARG A 330 -13.02 6.11 -25.85
C ARG A 330 -12.14 5.06 -25.17
N LEU A 331 -10.83 5.30 -25.11
CA LEU A 331 -9.84 4.27 -24.79
C LEU A 331 -8.67 4.85 -23.99
N LEU A 332 -8.23 4.12 -22.97
CA LEU A 332 -6.96 4.31 -22.30
C LEU A 332 -6.30 2.95 -22.10
N VAL A 333 -5.06 2.77 -22.55
CA VAL A 333 -4.27 1.55 -22.31
C VAL A 333 -3.09 1.91 -21.42
N LEU A 334 -3.06 1.31 -20.24
CA LEU A 334 -1.97 1.45 -19.27
C LEU A 334 -1.23 0.14 -19.15
N GLN A 335 0.09 0.22 -19.10
CA GLN A 335 0.96 -0.94 -19.02
C GLN A 335 2.13 -0.69 -18.06
N ALA A 336 2.72 -1.78 -17.57
CA ALA A 336 3.96 -1.75 -16.81
C ALA A 336 4.74 -3.05 -17.07
N PRO A 337 6.09 -3.01 -17.16
CA PRO A 337 6.90 -4.22 -17.17
C PRO A 337 6.54 -5.12 -15.99
N THR A 338 6.28 -4.50 -14.83
CA THR A 338 5.67 -5.17 -13.69
C THR A 338 4.99 -4.15 -12.78
N THR A 339 4.04 -4.62 -11.98
CA THR A 339 3.53 -3.89 -10.81
C THR A 339 4.16 -4.49 -9.55
N TYR A 340 3.94 -3.89 -8.37
CA TYR A 340 4.40 -4.55 -7.13
C TYR A 340 3.64 -5.86 -6.79
N GLU A 341 2.51 -6.13 -7.47
CA GLU A 341 1.64 -7.30 -7.26
C GLU A 341 2.22 -8.55 -7.95
N GLY A 342 2.68 -8.40 -9.20
CA GLY A 342 3.15 -9.50 -10.04
C GLY A 342 4.33 -10.30 -9.46
N PRO A 343 5.42 -9.67 -9.02
CA PRO A 343 6.60 -10.37 -8.51
C PRO A 343 6.30 -11.17 -7.25
N TYR A 344 5.47 -10.63 -6.34
CA TYR A 344 5.01 -11.38 -5.18
C TYR A 344 4.24 -12.63 -5.61
N TYR A 345 3.28 -12.47 -6.53
CA TYR A 345 2.47 -13.59 -6.99
C TYR A 345 3.37 -14.70 -7.55
N LYS A 346 4.29 -14.34 -8.45
CA LYS A 346 5.22 -15.29 -9.08
C LYS A 346 6.10 -16.01 -8.07
N LEU A 347 6.63 -15.29 -7.08
CA LEU A 347 7.51 -15.86 -6.05
C LEU A 347 6.79 -16.74 -5.03
N ARG A 348 5.50 -16.48 -4.75
CA ARG A 348 4.74 -17.18 -3.70
C ARG A 348 3.78 -18.25 -4.24
N HIS A 349 3.24 -18.04 -5.43
CA HIS A 349 2.17 -18.86 -6.02
C HIS A 349 2.57 -19.47 -7.36
N GLY A 350 3.72 -19.07 -7.94
CA GLY A 350 4.15 -19.51 -9.26
C GLY A 350 3.36 -18.80 -10.36
N GLN A 351 3.10 -19.51 -11.46
CA GLN A 351 2.33 -18.97 -12.58
C GLN A 351 0.84 -19.20 -12.37
N GLY A 352 0.05 -18.13 -12.42
CA GLY A 352 -1.40 -18.15 -12.33
C GLY A 352 -2.06 -18.44 -13.67
N SER A 353 -3.34 -18.82 -13.63
CA SER A 353 -4.18 -19.02 -14.82
C SER A 353 -5.05 -17.81 -15.17
N THR A 354 -5.06 -16.78 -14.32
CA THR A 354 -5.90 -15.59 -14.46
C THR A 354 -5.15 -14.35 -13.94
N PRO A 355 -5.35 -13.17 -14.55
CA PRO A 355 -4.71 -11.94 -14.10
C PRO A 355 -4.98 -11.62 -12.63
N SER A 356 -3.98 -11.07 -11.94
CA SER A 356 -4.01 -10.88 -10.49
C SER A 356 -3.50 -9.51 -10.00
N CYS A 357 -3.36 -8.52 -10.88
CA CYS A 357 -3.01 -7.15 -10.51
C CYS A 357 -4.27 -6.31 -10.23
N TYR A 358 -4.96 -6.63 -9.13
CA TYR A 358 -6.27 -6.05 -8.80
C TYR A 358 -6.20 -4.57 -8.51
N LEU A 359 -5.16 -4.11 -7.80
CA LEU A 359 -4.98 -2.69 -7.56
C LEU A 359 -4.68 -1.97 -8.87
N PHE A 360 -3.82 -2.53 -9.72
CA PHE A 360 -3.49 -1.91 -11.00
C PHE A 360 -4.73 -1.76 -11.87
N GLU A 361 -5.54 -2.80 -12.00
CA GLU A 361 -6.79 -2.78 -12.77
C GLU A 361 -7.77 -1.69 -12.29
N GLY A 362 -8.09 -1.69 -10.98
CA GLY A 362 -9.00 -0.68 -10.42
C GLY A 362 -8.43 0.75 -10.47
N ALA A 363 -7.11 0.89 -10.33
CA ALA A 363 -6.43 2.16 -10.50
C ALA A 363 -6.54 2.71 -11.92
N CYS A 364 -6.42 1.86 -12.94
CA CYS A 364 -6.55 2.26 -14.34
C CYS A 364 -7.96 2.79 -14.65
N GLU A 365 -9.00 2.13 -14.12
CA GLU A 365 -10.38 2.61 -14.24
C GLU A 365 -10.55 4.02 -13.64
N ALA A 366 -10.05 4.22 -12.42
CA ALA A 366 -10.10 5.53 -11.76
C ALA A 366 -9.35 6.62 -12.54
N ILE A 367 -8.22 6.30 -13.18
CA ILE A 367 -7.45 7.27 -13.97
C ILE A 367 -8.28 7.77 -15.16
N ALA A 368 -8.97 6.87 -15.86
CA ALA A 368 -9.88 7.26 -16.95
C ALA A 368 -11.04 8.13 -16.43
N GLN A 369 -11.64 7.75 -15.31
CA GLN A 369 -12.72 8.53 -14.68
C GLN A 369 -12.26 9.93 -14.28
N LEU A 370 -11.10 10.05 -13.63
CA LEU A 370 -10.52 11.33 -13.21
C LEU A 370 -10.21 12.24 -14.41
N GLY A 371 -9.67 11.68 -15.48
CA GLY A 371 -9.33 12.45 -16.69
C GLY A 371 -10.55 13.02 -17.41
N HIS A 372 -11.73 12.43 -17.22
CA HIS A 372 -12.92 12.75 -17.99
C HIS A 372 -14.07 13.42 -17.21
N ALA A 373 -14.19 13.20 -15.89
CA ALA A 373 -15.27 13.78 -15.09
C ALA A 373 -14.85 14.96 -14.20
N VAL A 374 -13.55 15.14 -13.94
CA VAL A 374 -13.10 16.18 -13.01
C VAL A 374 -12.93 17.51 -13.75
N ASP A 375 -13.68 18.52 -13.33
CA ASP A 375 -13.39 19.91 -13.70
C ASP A 375 -12.24 20.45 -12.85
N TRP A 376 -11.03 20.29 -13.36
CA TRP A 376 -9.80 20.75 -12.69
C TRP A 376 -9.72 22.27 -12.50
N SER A 377 -10.54 23.06 -13.19
CA SER A 377 -10.60 24.52 -12.99
C SER A 377 -11.29 24.92 -11.68
N SER A 378 -12.14 24.02 -11.15
CA SER A 378 -12.93 24.25 -9.94
C SER A 378 -12.22 23.83 -8.64
N THR A 379 -11.06 23.19 -8.72
CA THR A 379 -10.31 22.62 -7.57
C THR A 379 -11.22 21.80 -6.63
N PRO A 380 -11.81 20.69 -7.11
CA PRO A 380 -12.80 19.96 -6.34
C PRO A 380 -12.19 19.30 -5.11
N ALA A 381 -12.98 19.20 -4.05
CA ALA A 381 -12.63 18.41 -2.88
C ALA A 381 -12.92 16.92 -3.16
N PHE A 382 -11.89 16.07 -3.07
CA PHE A 382 -11.99 14.62 -3.22
C PHE A 382 -12.67 14.00 -1.97
N THR A 383 -13.98 14.19 -1.87
CA THR A 383 -14.81 13.68 -0.78
C THR A 383 -15.49 12.36 -1.15
N PRO A 384 -15.97 11.57 -0.17
CA PRO A 384 -16.79 10.39 -0.47
C PRO A 384 -18.03 10.71 -1.33
N ALA A 385 -18.67 11.85 -1.10
CA ALA A 385 -19.82 12.27 -1.90
C ALA A 385 -19.44 12.52 -3.37
N PHE A 386 -18.30 13.17 -3.61
CA PHE A 386 -17.80 13.39 -4.97
C PHE A 386 -17.39 12.08 -5.65
N TYR A 387 -16.82 11.14 -4.89
CA TYR A 387 -16.54 9.79 -5.40
C TYR A 387 -17.82 9.07 -5.85
N ASP A 388 -18.86 9.11 -5.02
CA ASP A 388 -20.15 8.47 -5.31
C ASP A 388 -20.81 9.12 -6.52
N GLU A 389 -20.77 10.45 -6.65
CA GLU A 389 -21.27 11.17 -7.82
C GLU A 389 -20.54 10.74 -9.10
N MET A 390 -19.20 10.82 -9.10
CA MET A 390 -18.37 10.46 -10.25
C MET A 390 -18.54 8.98 -10.65
N SER A 391 -18.62 8.07 -9.68
CA SER A 391 -18.72 6.63 -9.93
C SER A 391 -20.09 6.23 -10.49
N ASN A 392 -21.13 7.00 -10.18
CA ASN A 392 -22.50 6.75 -10.64
C ASN A 392 -22.90 7.60 -11.85
N ASP A 393 -22.03 8.49 -12.33
CA ASP A 393 -22.29 9.32 -13.51
C ASP A 393 -22.45 8.44 -14.77
N PRO A 394 -23.65 8.40 -15.38
CA PRO A 394 -23.90 7.57 -16.56
C PRO A 394 -23.06 7.97 -17.78
N ASP A 395 -22.59 9.22 -17.84
CA ASP A 395 -21.77 9.72 -18.96
C ASP A 395 -20.27 9.43 -18.74
N ASN A 396 -19.87 9.00 -17.54
CA ASN A 396 -18.49 8.67 -17.18
C ASN A 396 -18.30 7.20 -16.76
N GLN A 397 -19.01 6.30 -17.44
CA GLN A 397 -18.88 4.86 -17.20
C GLN A 397 -17.70 4.28 -17.98
N TRP A 398 -16.76 3.68 -17.26
CA TRP A 398 -15.57 3.04 -17.81
C TRP A 398 -15.48 1.60 -17.31
N GLN A 399 -14.88 0.73 -18.12
CA GLN A 399 -14.59 -0.65 -17.75
C GLN A 399 -13.12 -0.94 -17.98
N ALA A 400 -12.44 -1.40 -16.94
CA ALA A 400 -11.08 -1.93 -17.03
C ALA A 400 -11.09 -3.45 -17.28
N GLU A 401 -10.16 -3.92 -18.09
CA GLU A 401 -9.87 -5.33 -18.33
C GLU A 401 -8.35 -5.54 -18.32
N GLN A 402 -7.87 -6.48 -17.49
CA GLN A 402 -6.47 -6.93 -17.56
C GLN A 402 -6.30 -7.88 -18.76
N THR A 403 -5.59 -7.42 -19.79
CA THR A 403 -5.31 -8.19 -21.02
C THR A 403 -3.98 -8.95 -20.97
N HIS A 404 -3.00 -8.42 -20.23
CA HIS A 404 -1.73 -9.08 -19.96
C HIS A 404 -1.39 -9.00 -18.47
N CYS A 405 -0.77 -10.04 -17.92
CA CYS A 405 -0.34 -10.06 -16.54
C CYS A 405 0.92 -10.92 -16.35
N VAL A 406 1.96 -10.34 -15.75
CA VAL A 406 3.20 -11.08 -15.43
C VAL A 406 2.95 -12.30 -14.54
N SER A 407 1.91 -12.27 -13.69
CA SER A 407 1.55 -13.45 -12.90
C SER A 407 1.05 -14.62 -13.76
N CYS A 408 0.52 -14.36 -14.95
CA CYS A 408 0.09 -15.35 -15.94
C CYS A 408 1.22 -15.82 -16.87
N GLY A 409 2.42 -15.25 -16.76
CA GLY A 409 3.57 -15.56 -17.62
C GLY A 409 3.70 -14.65 -18.84
N ASP A 410 2.90 -13.59 -18.94
CA ASP A 410 3.08 -12.55 -19.96
C ASP A 410 4.36 -11.74 -19.69
N ASP A 411 4.86 -11.06 -20.73
CA ASP A 411 6.08 -10.24 -20.66
C ASP A 411 5.86 -8.86 -20.04
N HIS A 412 4.61 -8.51 -19.70
CA HIS A 412 4.25 -7.28 -18.99
C HIS A 412 2.86 -7.38 -18.36
N CYS A 413 2.46 -6.36 -17.59
CA CYS A 413 1.08 -6.16 -17.15
C CYS A 413 0.43 -5.08 -18.02
N GLU A 414 -0.80 -5.32 -18.48
CA GLU A 414 -1.57 -4.38 -19.29
C GLU A 414 -3.03 -4.35 -18.83
N VAL A 415 -3.58 -3.14 -18.77
CA VAL A 415 -5.01 -2.90 -18.54
C VAL A 415 -5.53 -2.01 -19.65
N ILE A 416 -6.56 -2.50 -20.33
CA ILE A 416 -7.34 -1.73 -21.31
C ILE A 416 -8.57 -1.17 -20.59
N VAL A 417 -8.76 0.15 -20.67
CA VAL A 417 -9.91 0.85 -20.11
C VAL A 417 -10.75 1.42 -21.26
N THR A 418 -12.01 0.99 -21.36
CA THR A 418 -12.92 1.40 -22.44
C THR A 418 -14.16 2.11 -21.90
N ARG A 419 -14.57 3.17 -22.60
CA ARG A 419 -15.80 3.89 -22.26
C ARG A 419 -17.01 3.02 -22.60
N GLN A 420 -17.91 2.89 -21.64
CA GLN A 420 -19.16 2.17 -21.81
C GLN A 420 -20.19 3.12 -22.42
N ILE A 421 -20.44 2.96 -23.72
CA ILE A 421 -21.51 3.71 -24.40
C ILE A 421 -22.82 2.98 -24.10
N ARG A 422 -23.72 3.62 -23.37
CA ARG A 422 -25.10 3.12 -23.16
C ARG A 422 -26.00 3.46 -24.34
#